data_AF-A0A3D2BE29-F1
#
_entry.id   AF-A0A3D2BE29-F1
#
_cell.length_a   1.000
_cell.length_b   1.000
_cell.length_c   1.000
_cell.angle_alpha   90.00
_cell.angle_beta   90.00
_cell.angle_gamma   90.00
#
_symmetry.space_group_name_H-M   'P 1'
#
loop_
_entity.id
_entity.type
_entity.pdbx_description
1 polymer ?
#
loop_
_entity_poly.entity_id
_entity_poly.type
_entity_poly.pdbx_seq_one_letter_code
_entity_poly.pdbx_strand_id
1 'polypeptide(L)'
;MKRFFSLFLTAALAGAGFVSCSDDPEDQPVVPTDVEKVSGIETNYVLGLHEYLEITPDIELSNENESISYEWSIDYETVSTERNLSFKCDELLNDVNCYFKASSSTGAKIAEFKLSVTSPYDKGLLLLSQTGDGAMLTFKRLDIMATPASPYAFKDNNPTLSLGKEALALCWKGEGLTNLGNSIKDQDTEIILSSGNPTKVYVLNTNDMKVKTEITYNGEGEFHPNYVIYPYGVQNSLWEGELYWLGGGREYIMAADRNFITSTMEEMPEGAQFADMACSLVDTDMTRVYYNTASQKMVYISGVLGMVTEGTKACNVEPMNLIPCDGIYRDEEGGDHRYEPMNVILVGKQGSSTKIYRFTPENLTTTEEVLTEQDATGNILPTSATTANPAKPILYYSKGGDIYRFNYDGNNFDTEPYISLGDNFEVKQLVFNPYDVDTLYIAAEDTAETGEMKASLFIYDISDNSSAEKLFEDHKVGGTVRRLIYKGNGKENDERVAKSNSILSKFIR
;
A
#
# COMPACT_ATOMS: atom_id res chain seq x y z
N MET A 1 24.86 -13.13 -106.10
CA MET A 1 25.89 -12.98 -107.15
C MET A 1 25.97 -11.48 -107.51
N LYS A 2 27.18 -10.92 -107.70
CA LYS A 2 27.47 -9.55 -108.19
C LYS A 2 26.90 -8.33 -107.40
N ARG A 3 27.83 -7.56 -106.82
CA ARG A 3 27.75 -6.09 -106.69
C ARG A 3 27.78 -5.44 -108.09
N PHE A 4 27.32 -4.19 -108.20
CA PHE A 4 27.63 -3.11 -109.20
C PHE A 4 26.37 -2.26 -109.47
N PHE A 5 26.38 -0.98 -109.87
CA PHE A 5 27.35 0.12 -110.06
C PHE A 5 26.53 1.37 -109.57
N SER A 6 26.98 2.28 -108.69
CA SER A 6 27.91 3.41 -108.93
C SER A 6 27.22 4.79 -109.12
N LEU A 7 27.78 5.83 -108.46
CA LEU A 7 27.98 7.27 -108.85
C LEU A 7 26.87 7.98 -109.68
N PHE A 8 26.50 9.26 -109.49
CA PHE A 8 27.23 10.51 -109.16
C PHE A 8 26.18 11.65 -108.97
N LEU A 9 26.40 12.93 -108.62
CA LEU A 9 27.53 13.76 -108.11
C LEU A 9 26.94 15.13 -107.63
N THR A 10 27.37 15.67 -106.46
CA THR A 10 27.27 17.10 -106.01
C THR A 10 25.90 17.82 -105.92
N ALA A 11 25.69 18.88 -105.12
CA ALA A 11 26.26 19.37 -103.86
C ALA A 11 25.55 20.70 -103.47
N ALA A 12 25.26 20.95 -102.18
CA ALA A 12 25.27 22.31 -101.58
C ALA A 12 25.01 22.30 -100.06
N LEU A 13 25.98 22.88 -99.32
CA LEU A 13 25.89 23.61 -98.04
C LEU A 13 24.94 23.14 -96.90
N ALA A 14 25.57 22.54 -95.90
CA ALA A 14 25.72 23.08 -94.53
C ALA A 14 24.53 23.81 -93.85
N GLY A 15 23.93 23.14 -92.87
CA GLY A 15 23.19 23.71 -91.74
C GLY A 15 23.19 22.69 -90.60
N ALA A 16 23.68 23.07 -89.41
CA ALA A 16 23.87 22.16 -88.29
C ALA A 16 22.62 22.02 -87.42
N GLY A 17 22.48 20.90 -86.70
CA GLY A 17 21.48 20.73 -85.64
C GLY A 17 20.83 19.34 -85.64
N PHE A 18 21.51 18.34 -85.05
CA PHE A 18 20.81 17.15 -84.57
C PHE A 18 20.08 17.53 -83.27
N VAL A 19 18.75 17.55 -83.31
CA VAL A 19 17.93 17.40 -82.10
C VAL A 19 17.19 16.09 -82.25
N SER A 20 17.73 15.04 -81.64
CA SER A 20 16.99 13.82 -81.38
C SER A 20 16.09 14.10 -80.18
N CYS A 21 14.77 14.00 -80.35
CA CYS A 21 13.87 13.96 -79.20
C CYS A 21 14.09 12.63 -78.47
N SER A 22 14.92 12.66 -77.42
CA SER A 22 14.73 11.78 -76.28
C SER A 22 13.77 12.50 -75.34
N ASP A 23 12.53 12.01 -75.28
CA ASP A 23 11.65 12.33 -74.16
C ASP A 23 12.23 11.59 -72.93
N ASP A 24 13.14 12.24 -72.22
CA ASP A 24 13.40 11.89 -70.83
C ASP A 24 12.06 12.08 -70.08
N PRO A 25 11.60 11.11 -69.28
CA PRO A 25 10.49 11.37 -68.38
C PRO A 25 10.93 12.47 -67.42
N GLU A 26 10.23 13.60 -67.41
CA GLU A 26 10.41 14.61 -66.37
C GLU A 26 10.12 13.94 -65.03
N ASP A 27 11.18 13.67 -64.25
CA ASP A 27 11.05 13.44 -62.81
C ASP A 27 10.35 14.66 -62.25
N GLN A 28 9.05 14.52 -61.95
CA GLN A 28 8.31 15.59 -61.31
C GLN A 28 9.03 15.91 -60.00
N PRO A 29 9.38 17.18 -59.74
CA PRO A 29 10.09 17.54 -58.52
C PRO A 29 9.19 17.18 -57.33
N VAL A 30 9.56 16.11 -56.62
CA VAL A 30 8.89 15.71 -55.39
C VAL A 30 8.98 16.89 -54.44
N VAL A 31 7.82 17.50 -54.15
CA VAL A 31 7.75 18.58 -53.16
C VAL A 31 8.04 17.95 -51.81
N PRO A 32 9.14 18.33 -51.13
CA PRO A 32 9.48 17.73 -49.84
C PRO A 32 8.35 17.95 -48.82
N THR A 33 8.20 17.03 -47.89
CA THR A 33 7.25 17.20 -46.80
C THR A 33 7.82 18.13 -45.75
N ASP A 34 7.07 19.15 -45.35
CA ASP A 34 7.41 20.00 -44.21
C ASP A 34 6.45 19.73 -43.04
N VAL A 35 6.98 19.75 -41.83
CA VAL A 35 6.16 19.65 -40.61
C VAL A 35 5.69 21.05 -40.26
N GLU A 36 4.45 21.39 -40.61
CA GLU A 36 3.93 22.75 -40.42
C GLU A 36 3.68 23.05 -38.94
N LYS A 37 3.07 22.08 -38.23
CA LYS A 37 2.65 22.24 -36.83
C LYS A 37 2.66 20.92 -36.05
N VAL A 38 2.91 21.04 -34.75
CA VAL A 38 2.70 20.00 -33.74
C VAL A 38 1.74 20.55 -32.67
N SER A 39 0.77 19.74 -32.23
CA SER A 39 -0.12 20.02 -31.10
C SER A 39 -0.56 18.71 -30.40
N GLY A 40 -1.45 18.78 -29.41
CA GLY A 40 -1.87 17.60 -28.63
C GLY A 40 -0.89 17.19 -27.53
N ILE A 41 0.03 18.08 -27.15
CA ILE A 41 1.01 17.90 -26.08
C ILE A 41 0.79 19.02 -25.06
N GLU A 42 0.51 18.66 -23.81
CA GLU A 42 0.36 19.60 -22.70
C GLU A 42 1.73 20.13 -22.25
N THR A 43 1.78 21.33 -21.66
CA THR A 43 3.05 21.93 -21.23
C THR A 43 3.64 21.29 -19.97
N ASN A 44 2.83 20.57 -19.19
CA ASN A 44 3.26 19.90 -17.97
C ASN A 44 2.41 18.66 -17.66
N TYR A 45 3.06 17.56 -17.32
CA TYR A 45 2.44 16.31 -16.88
C TYR A 45 2.91 15.95 -15.47
N VAL A 46 1.99 15.45 -14.63
CA VAL A 46 2.28 14.92 -13.30
C VAL A 46 1.65 13.55 -13.19
N LEU A 47 2.47 12.52 -12.96
CA LEU A 47 2.05 11.12 -12.83
C LEU A 47 2.61 10.49 -11.55
N GLY A 48 2.00 9.38 -11.11
CA GLY A 48 2.56 8.50 -10.10
C GLY A 48 3.63 7.56 -10.64
N LEU A 49 4.52 7.09 -9.78
CA LEU A 49 5.47 6.02 -10.09
C LEU A 49 4.75 4.77 -10.63
N HIS A 50 5.33 4.18 -11.68
CA HIS A 50 4.82 3.06 -12.51
C HIS A 50 3.55 3.34 -13.35
N GLU A 51 2.99 4.55 -13.31
CA GLU A 51 1.96 4.95 -14.28
C GLU A 51 2.58 5.14 -15.68
N TYR A 52 1.73 5.18 -16.72
CA TYR A 52 2.17 5.38 -18.10
C TYR A 52 1.84 6.79 -18.58
N LEU A 53 2.86 7.50 -19.06
CA LEU A 53 2.69 8.73 -19.84
C LEU A 53 2.33 8.34 -21.28
N GLU A 54 1.05 8.44 -21.60
CA GLU A 54 0.48 8.20 -22.92
C GLU A 54 0.25 9.54 -23.65
N ILE A 55 0.89 9.75 -24.81
CA ILE A 55 0.70 10.98 -25.62
C ILE A 55 0.53 10.61 -27.10
N THR A 56 -0.55 11.10 -27.71
CA THR A 56 -0.80 11.00 -29.16
C THR A 56 -0.77 12.40 -29.78
N PRO A 57 0.32 12.79 -30.46
CA PRO A 57 0.46 14.13 -31.00
C PRO A 57 -0.30 14.32 -32.31
N ASP A 58 -0.91 15.50 -32.44
CA ASP A 58 -1.45 16.03 -33.69
C ASP A 58 -0.32 16.66 -34.50
N ILE A 59 -0.18 16.25 -35.77
CA ILE A 59 0.90 16.67 -36.65
C ILE A 59 0.28 17.12 -37.97
N GLU A 60 0.54 18.37 -38.35
CA GLU A 60 0.10 18.98 -39.60
C GLU A 60 1.28 18.98 -40.58
N LEU A 61 1.09 18.35 -41.74
CA LEU A 61 2.12 18.19 -42.77
C LEU A 61 1.68 18.91 -44.06
N SER A 62 2.65 19.53 -44.75
CA SER A 62 2.37 20.25 -46.00
C SER A 62 1.98 19.32 -47.17
N ASN A 63 2.32 18.03 -47.07
CA ASN A 63 1.95 16.93 -47.97
C ASN A 63 2.31 15.58 -47.30
N GLU A 64 2.05 14.45 -47.97
CA GLU A 64 2.38 13.09 -47.48
C GLU A 64 3.42 12.38 -48.39
N ASN A 65 4.29 13.13 -49.06
CA ASN A 65 5.24 12.57 -50.05
C ASN A 65 6.44 11.85 -49.40
N GLU A 66 6.83 12.24 -48.18
CA GLU A 66 7.99 11.70 -47.46
C GLU A 66 7.60 11.20 -46.06
N SER A 67 8.33 10.20 -45.56
CA SER A 67 8.16 9.68 -44.20
C SER A 67 8.78 10.62 -43.16
N ILE A 68 8.00 10.99 -42.14
CA ILE A 68 8.47 11.76 -40.98
C ILE A 68 9.13 10.84 -39.95
N SER A 69 10.24 11.27 -39.36
CA SER A 69 10.84 10.63 -38.20
C SER A 69 10.44 11.32 -36.90
N TYR A 70 10.26 10.53 -35.85
CA TYR A 70 9.82 11.00 -34.53
C TYR A 70 10.89 10.70 -33.48
N GLU A 71 10.94 11.53 -32.46
CA GLU A 71 11.81 11.34 -31.30
C GLU A 71 11.14 11.92 -30.07
N TRP A 72 11.01 11.10 -29.03
CA TRP A 72 10.60 11.51 -27.70
C TRP A 72 11.81 11.51 -26.78
N SER A 73 11.99 12.60 -26.05
CA SER A 73 13.02 12.71 -25.03
C SER A 73 12.44 13.11 -23.68
N ILE A 74 12.94 12.44 -22.62
CA ILE A 74 12.65 12.72 -21.22
C ILE A 74 14.00 12.85 -20.52
N ASP A 75 14.19 13.95 -19.79
CA ASP A 75 15.46 14.33 -19.14
C ASP A 75 16.71 14.16 -20.02
N TYR A 76 16.60 14.63 -21.27
CA TYR A 76 17.65 14.57 -22.30
C TYR A 76 18.02 13.17 -22.83
N GLU A 77 17.39 12.09 -22.37
CA GLU A 77 17.52 10.76 -22.94
C GLU A 77 16.41 10.50 -23.99
N THR A 78 16.71 9.76 -25.06
CA THR A 78 15.69 9.38 -26.06
C THR A 78 14.96 8.12 -25.61
N VAL A 79 13.66 8.25 -25.31
CA VAL A 79 12.83 7.16 -24.76
C VAL A 79 11.98 6.45 -25.81
N SER A 80 11.68 7.10 -26.95
CA SER A 80 10.90 6.48 -28.03
C SER A 80 11.18 7.05 -29.42
N THR A 81 11.20 6.11 -30.37
CA THR A 81 11.10 6.18 -31.85
C THR A 81 9.77 6.57 -32.48
N GLU A 82 8.70 6.28 -31.75
CA GLU A 82 7.36 6.11 -32.32
C GLU A 82 6.60 7.43 -32.37
N ARG A 83 5.57 7.51 -33.23
CA ARG A 83 4.71 8.71 -33.30
C ARG A 83 4.06 8.99 -31.95
N ASN A 84 3.51 7.96 -31.31
CA ASN A 84 2.82 8.06 -30.03
C ASN A 84 3.79 7.65 -28.92
N LEU A 85 3.73 8.36 -27.79
CA LEU A 85 4.45 7.98 -26.58
C LEU A 85 3.60 7.02 -25.76
N SER A 86 4.21 5.92 -25.34
CA SER A 86 3.79 5.10 -24.19
C SER A 86 5.03 4.90 -23.35
N PHE A 87 5.19 5.69 -22.27
CA PHE A 87 6.38 5.69 -21.42
C PHE A 87 6.02 5.32 -19.99
N LYS A 88 6.64 4.27 -19.45
CA LYS A 88 6.42 3.82 -18.07
C LYS A 88 7.28 4.65 -17.11
N CYS A 89 6.64 5.32 -16.16
CA CYS A 89 7.27 6.21 -15.20
C CYS A 89 7.95 5.44 -14.04
N ASP A 90 9.03 4.71 -14.32
CA ASP A 90 9.70 3.83 -13.34
C ASP A 90 10.69 4.51 -12.37
N GLU A 91 10.90 5.82 -12.50
CA GLU A 91 11.73 6.60 -11.57
C GLU A 91 11.02 7.89 -11.12
N LEU A 92 11.38 8.41 -9.94
CA LEU A 92 10.89 9.69 -9.44
C LEU A 92 11.58 10.83 -10.19
N LEU A 93 10.80 11.69 -10.84
CA LEU A 93 11.27 12.80 -11.67
C LEU A 93 10.68 14.11 -11.14
N ASN A 94 11.47 15.18 -11.09
CA ASN A 94 11.05 16.48 -10.55
C ASN A 94 11.24 17.58 -11.58
N ASP A 95 10.15 17.99 -12.23
CA ASP A 95 10.12 19.05 -13.25
C ASP A 95 11.20 18.89 -14.35
N VAL A 96 11.40 17.66 -14.83
CA VAL A 96 12.42 17.38 -15.86
C VAL A 96 11.99 17.91 -17.22
N ASN A 97 12.96 18.33 -18.03
CA ASN A 97 12.70 18.85 -19.37
C ASN A 97 12.48 17.67 -20.34
N CYS A 98 11.38 17.74 -21.09
CA CYS A 98 11.01 16.74 -22.07
C CYS A 98 10.70 17.41 -23.42
N TYR A 99 10.81 16.66 -24.52
CA TYR A 99 10.32 17.14 -25.81
C TYR A 99 9.85 16.01 -26.72
N PHE A 100 8.96 16.39 -27.64
CA PHE A 100 8.70 15.66 -28.87
C PHE A 100 9.32 16.40 -30.05
N LYS A 101 9.96 15.67 -30.96
CA LYS A 101 10.52 16.21 -32.20
C LYS A 101 9.99 15.40 -33.39
N ALA A 102 9.36 16.10 -34.33
CA ALA A 102 8.99 15.55 -35.64
C ALA A 102 9.91 16.18 -36.71
N SER A 103 10.59 15.34 -37.50
CA SER A 103 11.60 15.78 -38.48
C SER A 103 11.31 15.25 -39.88
N SER A 104 11.49 16.11 -40.87
CA SER A 104 11.45 15.79 -42.30
C SER A 104 12.81 16.10 -42.97
N SER A 105 12.89 16.01 -44.29
CA SER A 105 14.08 16.44 -45.04
C SER A 105 14.29 17.97 -45.03
N THR A 106 13.25 18.78 -44.78
CA THR A 106 13.30 20.25 -44.78
C THR A 106 13.62 20.86 -43.42
N GLY A 107 13.34 20.16 -42.32
CA GLY A 107 13.55 20.67 -40.98
C GLY A 107 12.89 19.82 -39.89
N ALA A 108 12.74 20.40 -38.70
CA ALA A 108 12.06 19.75 -37.60
C ALA A 108 11.20 20.76 -36.80
N LYS A 109 10.12 20.27 -36.20
CA LYS A 109 9.36 20.97 -35.16
C LYS A 109 9.56 20.26 -33.83
N ILE A 110 9.73 21.05 -32.78
CA ILE A 110 9.90 20.59 -31.41
C ILE A 110 8.76 21.16 -30.57
N ALA A 111 8.14 20.31 -29.77
CA ALA A 111 7.22 20.68 -28.70
C ALA A 111 7.84 20.29 -27.36
N GLU A 112 8.14 21.29 -26.53
CA GLU A 112 8.75 21.11 -25.21
C GLU A 112 7.65 21.00 -24.13
N PHE A 113 7.88 20.14 -23.14
CA PHE A 113 6.99 19.97 -22.00
C PHE A 113 7.77 19.60 -20.73
N LYS A 114 7.08 19.63 -19.59
CA LYS A 114 7.60 19.22 -18.29
C LYS A 114 6.97 17.91 -17.83
N LEU A 115 7.77 17.09 -17.13
CA LEU A 115 7.30 15.88 -16.47
C LEU A 115 7.72 15.89 -15.00
N SER A 116 6.79 15.59 -14.11
CA SER A 116 7.06 15.19 -12.74
C SER A 116 6.45 13.81 -12.47
N VAL A 117 7.23 12.92 -11.88
CA VAL A 117 6.78 11.60 -11.42
C VAL A 117 6.89 11.58 -9.91
N THR A 118 5.75 11.54 -9.23
CA THR A 118 5.66 11.60 -7.78
C THR A 118 5.44 10.23 -7.15
N SER A 119 5.69 10.14 -5.85
CA SER A 119 5.35 8.93 -5.09
C SER A 119 3.83 8.73 -5.05
N PRO A 120 3.30 7.58 -5.48
CA PRO A 120 1.92 7.21 -5.20
C PRO A 120 1.76 6.71 -3.74
N TYR A 121 2.86 6.53 -3.01
CA TYR A 121 2.91 5.77 -1.75
C TYR A 121 2.68 6.58 -0.48
N ASP A 122 2.41 7.90 -0.58
CA ASP A 122 2.25 8.78 0.59
C ASP A 122 1.25 8.22 1.61
N LYS A 123 0.01 7.90 1.18
CA LYS A 123 -1.06 7.37 2.04
C LYS A 123 -1.88 6.32 1.30
N GLY A 124 -2.09 5.16 1.94
CA GLY A 124 -2.73 4.02 1.29
C GLY A 124 -3.01 2.83 2.20
N LEU A 125 -3.34 1.70 1.58
CA LEU A 125 -3.42 0.38 2.20
C LEU A 125 -2.26 -0.49 1.73
N LEU A 126 -1.68 -1.27 2.63
CA LEU A 126 -0.74 -2.32 2.31
C LEU A 126 -1.38 -3.68 2.62
N LEU A 127 -1.45 -4.54 1.60
CA LEU A 127 -1.96 -5.90 1.71
C LEU A 127 -0.80 -6.88 1.44
N LEU A 128 -0.39 -7.61 2.48
CA LEU A 128 0.49 -8.76 2.35
C LEU A 128 -0.37 -10.01 2.09
N SER A 129 -0.07 -10.71 1.00
CA SER A 129 -0.78 -11.91 0.56
C SER A 129 0.19 -12.96 -0.02
N GLN A 130 -0.30 -14.15 -0.35
CA GLN A 130 0.51 -15.26 -0.84
C GLN A 130 -0.13 -16.02 -2.01
N THR A 131 0.64 -16.23 -3.07
CA THR A 131 0.34 -17.07 -4.24
C THR A 131 1.26 -18.29 -4.27
N GLY A 132 1.16 -19.16 -5.28
CA GLY A 132 2.11 -20.26 -5.50
C GLY A 132 3.50 -19.74 -5.91
N ASP A 133 3.55 -18.59 -6.58
CA ASP A 133 4.78 -17.88 -6.92
C ASP A 133 5.49 -17.29 -5.70
N GLY A 134 4.77 -16.88 -4.66
CA GLY A 134 5.32 -16.57 -3.34
C GLY A 134 4.54 -15.50 -2.57
N ALA A 135 5.20 -14.85 -1.60
CA ALA A 135 4.60 -13.72 -0.90
C ALA A 135 4.56 -12.48 -1.82
N MET A 136 3.48 -11.71 -1.70
CA MET A 136 3.18 -10.53 -2.51
C MET A 136 2.76 -9.36 -1.63
N LEU A 137 3.29 -8.17 -1.92
CA LEU A 137 2.88 -6.92 -1.30
C LEU A 137 2.14 -6.06 -2.32
N THR A 138 0.87 -5.82 -2.03
CA THR A 138 -0.06 -4.97 -2.78
C THR A 138 -0.16 -3.61 -2.12
N PHE A 139 -0.25 -2.55 -2.92
CA PHE A 139 -0.50 -1.19 -2.42
C PHE A 139 -1.71 -0.54 -3.10
N LYS A 140 -2.59 0.09 -2.32
CA LYS A 140 -3.74 0.86 -2.81
C LYS A 140 -3.67 2.30 -2.27
N ARG A 141 -3.41 3.27 -3.15
CA ARG A 141 -3.40 4.71 -2.80
C ARG A 141 -4.79 5.20 -2.42
N LEU A 142 -4.89 6.05 -1.40
CA LEU A 142 -6.16 6.56 -0.87
C LEU A 142 -6.42 8.04 -1.20
N ASP A 143 -5.40 8.78 -1.65
CA ASP A 143 -5.49 10.17 -2.12
C ASP A 143 -6.31 10.28 -3.41
N ILE A 144 -6.18 9.29 -4.32
CA ILE A 144 -6.96 9.16 -5.54
C ILE A 144 -7.74 7.84 -5.48
N MET A 145 -8.94 7.89 -4.90
CA MET A 145 -9.74 6.69 -4.62
C MET A 145 -10.04 5.86 -5.88
N ALA A 146 -10.21 6.49 -7.05
CA ALA A 146 -10.50 5.79 -8.31
C ALA A 146 -9.32 5.00 -8.91
N THR A 147 -8.08 5.21 -8.45
CA THR A 147 -6.91 4.45 -8.96
C THR A 147 -6.98 3.00 -8.46
N PRO A 148 -6.83 1.98 -9.34
CA PRO A 148 -6.75 0.58 -8.92
C PRO A 148 -5.64 0.31 -7.89
N ALA A 149 -5.72 -0.82 -7.20
CA ALA A 149 -4.60 -1.32 -6.41
C ALA A 149 -3.45 -1.78 -7.35
N SER A 150 -2.20 -1.60 -6.92
CA SER A 150 -1.02 -2.20 -7.54
C SER A 150 -0.68 -3.53 -6.84
N PRO A 151 -0.94 -4.71 -7.46
CA PRO A 151 -0.75 -6.01 -6.81
C PRO A 151 0.71 -6.43 -6.63
N TYR A 152 1.63 -5.75 -7.30
CA TYR A 152 3.05 -6.13 -7.41
C TYR A 152 3.98 -5.05 -6.83
N ALA A 153 3.49 -4.16 -5.97
CA ALA A 153 4.20 -3.00 -5.45
C ALA A 153 5.63 -3.29 -4.92
N PHE A 154 5.87 -4.43 -4.25
CA PHE A 154 7.24 -4.81 -3.89
C PHE A 154 8.09 -5.18 -5.12
N LYS A 155 7.57 -6.03 -6.01
CA LYS A 155 8.28 -6.59 -7.18
C LYS A 155 8.60 -5.51 -8.21
N ASP A 156 7.69 -4.57 -8.44
CA ASP A 156 7.87 -3.48 -9.41
C ASP A 156 8.97 -2.51 -8.97
N ASN A 157 9.11 -2.26 -7.65
CA ASN A 157 10.18 -1.44 -7.09
C ASN A 157 11.48 -2.19 -6.79
N ASN A 158 11.42 -3.52 -6.66
CA ASN A 158 12.56 -4.38 -6.29
C ASN A 158 12.70 -5.59 -7.24
N PRO A 159 12.86 -5.39 -8.56
CA PRO A 159 12.74 -6.47 -9.57
C PRO A 159 13.81 -7.56 -9.47
N THR A 160 14.89 -7.34 -8.71
CA THR A 160 15.98 -8.29 -8.47
C THR A 160 15.85 -9.05 -7.14
N LEU A 161 14.87 -8.71 -6.30
CA LEU A 161 14.65 -9.28 -4.97
C LEU A 161 13.36 -10.12 -4.94
N SER A 162 13.21 -10.95 -3.91
CA SER A 162 12.06 -11.84 -3.73
C SER A 162 11.67 -11.93 -2.26
N LEU A 163 10.35 -11.87 -1.98
CA LEU A 163 9.75 -12.02 -0.66
C LEU A 163 9.65 -13.49 -0.21
N GLY A 164 10.54 -14.38 -0.63
CA GLY A 164 10.41 -15.81 -0.33
C GLY A 164 9.06 -16.39 -0.79
N LYS A 165 8.57 -17.43 -0.10
CA LYS A 165 7.35 -18.15 -0.47
C LYS A 165 6.16 -17.91 0.46
N GLU A 166 6.40 -17.67 1.74
CA GLU A 166 5.34 -17.61 2.75
C GLU A 166 5.16 -16.18 3.27
N ALA A 167 3.93 -15.67 3.27
CA ALA A 167 3.65 -14.34 3.83
C ALA A 167 3.57 -14.42 5.36
N LEU A 168 4.39 -13.66 6.10
CA LEU A 168 4.44 -13.73 7.57
C LEU A 168 3.89 -12.46 8.23
N ALA A 169 4.64 -11.37 8.32
CA ALA A 169 4.22 -10.16 9.04
C ALA A 169 4.40 -8.88 8.21
N LEU A 170 3.64 -7.84 8.58
CA LEU A 170 3.65 -6.53 7.94
C LEU A 170 3.29 -5.46 8.99
N CYS A 171 4.10 -4.39 9.06
CA CYS A 171 3.91 -3.23 9.93
C CYS A 171 4.41 -1.96 9.23
N TRP A 172 3.86 -0.81 9.61
CA TRP A 172 4.34 0.52 9.23
C TRP A 172 4.67 1.29 10.51
N LYS A 173 5.92 1.73 10.66
CA LYS A 173 6.38 2.42 11.89
C LYS A 173 5.65 3.75 12.14
N GLY A 174 5.15 4.39 11.07
CA GLY A 174 4.63 5.75 11.16
C GLY A 174 3.30 5.91 11.91
N GLU A 175 2.62 4.82 12.30
CA GLU A 175 1.33 4.87 13.02
C GLU A 175 1.42 5.69 14.33
N GLY A 176 2.55 5.61 15.03
CA GLY A 176 2.82 6.39 16.25
C GLY A 176 3.36 7.81 16.04
N LEU A 177 3.57 8.24 14.79
CA LEU A 177 4.08 9.58 14.45
C LEU A 177 2.98 10.62 14.23
N THR A 178 1.73 10.19 14.29
CA THR A 178 0.50 10.99 14.33
C THR A 178 0.39 11.91 15.56
N ASN A 179 1.52 12.16 16.24
CA ASN A 179 1.72 12.82 17.51
C ASN A 179 3.00 13.70 17.46
N LEU A 180 3.18 14.50 16.41
CA LEU A 180 4.44 15.21 16.23
C LEU A 180 4.27 16.71 15.98
N GLY A 181 4.62 17.47 17.01
CA GLY A 181 5.21 18.80 16.86
C GLY A 181 6.70 18.78 16.44
N ASN A 182 7.21 17.63 15.99
CA ASN A 182 8.61 17.41 15.59
C ASN A 182 8.73 17.04 14.10
N SER A 183 9.89 17.28 13.49
CA SER A 183 10.16 16.87 12.11
C SER A 183 10.28 15.35 11.98
N ILE A 184 9.32 14.71 11.30
CA ILE A 184 9.37 13.30 10.87
C ILE A 184 10.63 13.05 10.02
N LYS A 185 11.31 11.93 10.24
CA LYS A 185 12.41 11.43 9.39
C LYS A 185 11.97 10.20 8.62
N ASP A 186 12.61 9.94 7.48
CA ASP A 186 12.34 8.75 6.63
C ASP A 186 12.46 7.41 7.37
N GLN A 187 13.29 7.34 8.41
CA GLN A 187 13.47 6.14 9.23
C GLN A 187 12.28 5.86 10.16
N ASP A 188 11.50 6.89 10.49
CA ASP A 188 10.39 6.80 11.44
C ASP A 188 9.13 6.23 10.75
N THR A 189 9.07 6.31 9.41
CA THR A 189 7.93 5.89 8.57
C THR A 189 8.20 4.63 7.74
N GLU A 190 9.29 3.89 8.03
CA GLU A 190 9.65 2.68 7.27
C GLU A 190 8.56 1.61 7.34
N ILE A 191 8.44 0.84 6.27
CA ILE A 191 7.57 -0.32 6.19
C ILE A 191 8.42 -1.56 6.47
N ILE A 192 7.96 -2.36 7.41
CA ILE A 192 8.61 -3.59 7.85
C ILE A 192 7.75 -4.75 7.36
N LEU A 193 8.36 -5.70 6.65
CA LEU A 193 7.68 -6.94 6.27
C LEU A 193 8.60 -8.14 6.46
N SER A 194 7.99 -9.27 6.76
CA SER A 194 8.66 -10.57 6.87
C SER A 194 7.95 -11.64 6.03
N SER A 195 8.74 -12.63 5.64
CA SER A 195 8.30 -13.76 4.85
C SER A 195 9.13 -15.00 5.17
N GLY A 196 8.60 -16.18 4.84
CA GLY A 196 9.20 -17.49 5.10
C GLY A 196 9.64 -18.22 3.83
N ASN A 197 10.46 -19.25 4.04
CA ASN A 197 10.90 -20.19 3.00
C ASN A 197 11.53 -19.51 1.75
N PRO A 198 12.75 -18.95 1.87
CA PRO A 198 13.55 -18.78 3.10
C PRO A 198 13.05 -17.60 3.94
N THR A 199 13.37 -17.59 5.24
CA THR A 199 13.03 -16.46 6.11
C THR A 199 13.74 -15.19 5.65
N LYS A 200 12.96 -14.14 5.36
CA LYS A 200 13.41 -12.82 4.93
C LYS A 200 12.70 -11.74 5.72
N VAL A 201 13.43 -10.69 6.08
CA VAL A 201 12.88 -9.47 6.67
C VAL A 201 13.42 -8.27 5.91
N TYR A 202 12.54 -7.47 5.32
CA TYR A 202 12.89 -6.29 4.56
C TYR A 202 12.36 -5.02 5.21
N VAL A 203 13.18 -3.97 5.16
CA VAL A 203 12.81 -2.61 5.50
C VAL A 203 12.68 -1.83 4.20
N LEU A 204 11.47 -1.35 3.89
CA LEU A 204 11.20 -0.55 2.70
C LEU A 204 11.17 0.94 3.03
N ASN A 205 11.59 1.74 2.07
CA ASN A 205 11.36 3.18 2.07
C ASN A 205 9.87 3.49 1.84
N THR A 206 9.30 4.39 2.64
CA THR A 206 7.89 4.81 2.56
C THR A 206 7.55 5.48 1.23
N ASN A 207 8.52 6.14 0.58
CA ASN A 207 8.32 7.01 -0.59
C ASN A 207 8.47 6.29 -1.94
N ASP A 208 9.19 5.18 -2.01
CA ASP A 208 9.40 4.45 -3.28
C ASP A 208 9.35 2.92 -3.13
N MET A 209 8.96 2.39 -1.96
CA MET A 209 8.88 0.95 -1.66
C MET A 209 10.17 0.16 -1.92
N LYS A 210 11.32 0.82 -2.16
CA LYS A 210 12.60 0.15 -2.38
C LYS A 210 13.17 -0.36 -1.06
N VAL A 211 13.80 -1.54 -1.11
CA VAL A 211 14.48 -2.15 0.03
C VAL A 211 15.66 -1.26 0.46
N LYS A 212 15.55 -0.67 1.65
CA LYS A 212 16.65 0.04 2.32
C LYS A 212 17.62 -0.94 2.97
N THR A 213 17.13 -2.07 3.47
CA THR A 213 17.95 -3.12 4.09
C THR A 213 17.24 -4.47 4.15
N GLU A 214 18.03 -5.54 4.28
CA GLU A 214 17.57 -6.86 4.72
C GLU A 214 18.04 -7.05 6.18
N ILE A 215 17.11 -7.29 7.11
CA ILE A 215 17.46 -7.57 8.51
C ILE A 215 17.85 -9.05 8.63
N THR A 216 19.02 -9.31 9.18
CA THR A 216 19.51 -10.67 9.48
C THR A 216 19.34 -10.94 10.96
N TYR A 217 18.63 -12.03 11.31
CA TYR A 217 18.53 -12.46 12.70
C TYR A 217 19.88 -12.98 13.22
N ASN A 218 20.31 -12.47 14.38
CA ASN A 218 21.56 -12.83 15.03
C ASN A 218 21.39 -13.24 16.51
N GLY A 219 20.16 -13.50 16.95
CA GLY A 219 19.85 -14.01 18.30
C GLY A 219 19.91 -15.54 18.40
N GLU A 220 19.41 -16.07 19.52
CA GLU A 220 19.44 -17.52 19.82
C GLU A 220 18.24 -18.32 19.30
N GLY A 221 18.52 -19.45 18.64
CA GLY A 221 17.52 -20.41 18.17
C GLY A 221 16.95 -20.07 16.79
N GLU A 222 15.83 -20.69 16.44
CA GLU A 222 15.16 -20.46 15.15
C GLU A 222 14.27 -19.21 15.21
N PHE A 223 14.33 -18.38 14.17
CA PHE A 223 13.59 -17.12 14.10
C PHE A 223 12.28 -17.27 13.34
N HIS A 224 11.18 -16.96 14.03
CA HIS A 224 9.82 -17.02 13.48
C HIS A 224 9.21 -15.61 13.52
N PRO A 225 9.40 -14.78 12.48
CA PRO A 225 8.87 -13.41 12.43
C PRO A 225 7.39 -13.39 11.98
N ASN A 226 6.51 -14.09 12.70
CA ASN A 226 5.13 -14.31 12.29
C ASN A 226 4.21 -13.09 12.51
N TYR A 227 4.58 -12.25 13.48
CA TYR A 227 3.96 -10.95 13.77
C TYR A 227 5.06 -9.94 14.14
N VAL A 228 4.80 -8.65 13.95
CA VAL A 228 5.67 -7.55 14.41
C VAL A 228 4.83 -6.39 14.92
N ILE A 229 5.28 -5.78 16.01
CA ILE A 229 4.74 -4.54 16.57
C ILE A 229 5.87 -3.52 16.78
N TYR A 230 5.53 -2.24 16.62
CA TYR A 230 6.42 -1.10 16.75
C TYR A 230 5.90 -0.18 17.87
N PRO A 231 6.75 0.33 18.78
CA PRO A 231 6.35 1.29 19.80
C PRO A 231 5.85 2.62 19.21
N TYR A 232 4.76 3.17 19.74
CA TYR A 232 4.16 4.43 19.29
C TYR A 232 4.61 5.65 20.11
N GLY A 233 5.02 6.72 19.43
CA GLY A 233 5.34 8.00 20.06
C GLY A 233 6.36 7.88 21.20
N VAL A 234 5.94 8.17 22.44
CA VAL A 234 6.78 8.12 23.65
C VAL A 234 7.28 6.70 23.96
N GLN A 235 6.56 5.65 23.55
CA GLN A 235 6.99 4.25 23.72
C GLN A 235 8.38 3.99 23.11
N ASN A 236 8.75 4.70 22.03
CA ASN A 236 10.07 4.58 21.40
C ASN A 236 11.25 4.99 22.29
N SER A 237 10.96 5.71 23.38
CA SER A 237 11.97 6.14 24.38
C SER A 237 11.89 5.36 25.69
N LEU A 238 10.92 4.44 25.81
CA LEU A 238 10.59 3.71 27.03
C LEU A 238 10.82 2.20 26.86
N TRP A 239 10.39 1.65 25.72
CA TRP A 239 10.60 0.25 25.37
C TRP A 239 12.07 0.02 24.99
N GLU A 240 12.62 -1.14 25.36
CA GLU A 240 14.03 -1.50 25.16
C GLU A 240 14.38 -1.77 23.68
N GLY A 241 13.39 -2.20 22.88
CA GLY A 241 13.53 -2.50 21.45
C GLY A 241 12.94 -1.45 20.51
N GLU A 242 13.48 -1.38 19.29
CA GLU A 242 12.86 -0.68 18.16
C GLU A 242 11.75 -1.52 17.52
N LEU A 243 11.93 -2.84 17.38
CA LEU A 243 10.89 -3.75 16.87
C LEU A 243 10.75 -4.97 17.75
N TYR A 244 9.51 -5.37 17.97
CA TYR A 244 9.16 -6.56 18.74
C TYR A 244 8.46 -7.56 17.83
N TRP A 245 9.05 -8.74 17.71
CA TRP A 245 8.55 -9.82 16.86
C TRP A 245 7.95 -10.93 17.71
N LEU A 246 6.89 -11.56 17.23
CA LEU A 246 6.31 -12.75 17.85
C LEU A 246 6.24 -13.89 16.84
N GLY A 247 6.57 -15.09 17.30
CA GLY A 247 6.36 -16.33 16.54
C GLY A 247 7.03 -17.54 17.17
N GLY A 248 6.41 -18.70 16.95
CA GLY A 248 6.90 -19.97 17.52
C GLY A 248 6.84 -19.98 19.06
N GLY A 249 5.86 -19.28 19.65
CA GLY A 249 5.72 -19.15 21.10
C GLY A 249 6.67 -18.15 21.77
N ARG A 250 7.55 -17.47 21.02
CA ARG A 250 8.59 -16.59 21.56
C ARG A 250 8.41 -15.13 21.13
N GLU A 251 8.96 -14.24 21.94
CA GLU A 251 9.29 -12.87 21.55
C GLU A 251 10.74 -12.76 21.06
N TYR A 252 10.97 -11.82 20.14
CA TYR A 252 12.31 -11.39 19.73
C TYR A 252 12.36 -9.86 19.71
N ILE A 253 13.27 -9.29 20.51
CA ILE A 253 13.46 -7.85 20.62
C ILE A 253 14.60 -7.45 19.69
N MET A 254 14.36 -6.51 18.78
CA MET A 254 15.37 -5.93 17.89
C MET A 254 15.65 -4.49 18.33
N ALA A 255 16.91 -4.17 18.64
CA ALA A 255 17.35 -2.83 18.99
C ALA A 255 17.48 -1.92 17.74
N ALA A 256 17.63 -0.61 17.96
CA ALA A 256 17.72 0.40 16.89
C ALA A 256 18.98 0.29 15.99
N ASP A 257 19.99 -0.49 16.40
CA ASP A 257 21.14 -0.86 15.57
C ASP A 257 20.89 -2.14 14.72
N ARG A 258 19.66 -2.68 14.80
CA ARG A 258 19.16 -3.89 14.15
C ARG A 258 19.75 -5.21 14.66
N ASN A 259 20.43 -5.19 15.80
CA ASN A 259 20.80 -6.41 16.53
C ASN A 259 19.61 -6.93 17.35
N PHE A 260 19.48 -8.26 17.44
CA PHE A 260 18.53 -8.89 18.34
C PHE A 260 19.13 -9.02 19.74
N ILE A 261 18.34 -8.66 20.76
CA ILE A 261 18.75 -8.61 22.16
C ILE A 261 17.84 -9.47 23.03
N THR A 262 18.38 -9.92 24.16
CA THR A 262 17.59 -10.42 25.29
C THR A 262 17.26 -9.23 26.19
N SER A 263 16.02 -9.10 26.65
CA SER A 263 15.66 -7.99 27.55
C SER A 263 16.50 -8.02 28.83
N THR A 264 16.89 -6.83 29.28
CA THR A 264 17.51 -6.63 30.60
C THR A 264 16.55 -6.08 31.65
N MET A 265 15.32 -5.72 31.23
CA MET A 265 14.29 -5.11 32.07
C MET A 265 13.08 -6.02 32.33
N GLU A 266 12.74 -6.89 31.37
CA GLU A 266 11.51 -7.65 31.33
C GLU A 266 11.76 -9.14 31.67
N GLU A 267 11.16 -9.66 32.75
CA GLU A 267 11.21 -11.08 33.11
C GLU A 267 9.90 -11.78 32.73
N MET A 268 9.91 -12.54 31.64
CA MET A 268 8.72 -13.24 31.14
C MET A 268 8.29 -14.39 32.07
N PRO A 269 6.97 -14.70 32.18
CA PRO A 269 6.49 -15.79 33.03
C PRO A 269 7.13 -17.14 32.67
N GLU A 270 7.45 -17.96 33.68
CA GLU A 270 8.11 -19.24 33.50
C GLU A 270 7.28 -20.15 32.56
N GLY A 271 7.91 -20.60 31.47
CA GLY A 271 7.25 -21.46 30.48
C GLY A 271 6.22 -20.77 29.58
N ALA A 272 6.20 -19.43 29.52
CA ALA A 272 5.31 -18.68 28.63
C ALA A 272 5.46 -19.10 27.16
N GLN A 273 4.33 -19.08 26.45
CA GLN A 273 4.24 -19.33 25.01
C GLN A 273 3.30 -18.30 24.40
N PHE A 274 3.85 -17.29 23.71
CA PHE A 274 3.04 -16.18 23.19
C PHE A 274 2.36 -16.53 21.86
N ALA A 275 1.13 -16.04 21.70
CA ALA A 275 0.43 -16.07 20.42
C ALA A 275 1.10 -15.10 19.42
N ASP A 276 0.94 -15.37 18.11
CA ASP A 276 1.48 -14.55 17.03
C ASP A 276 0.64 -13.27 16.80
N MET A 277 0.35 -12.54 17.87
CA MET A 277 -0.44 -11.30 17.89
C MET A 277 -0.14 -10.47 19.13
N ALA A 278 -0.14 -9.15 18.96
CA ALA A 278 0.03 -8.18 20.04
C ALA A 278 -0.71 -6.88 19.73
N CYS A 279 -1.06 -6.14 20.78
CA CYS A 279 -1.41 -4.74 20.69
C CYS A 279 -0.58 -3.90 21.67
N SER A 280 -0.57 -2.59 21.43
CA SER A 280 0.03 -1.59 22.30
C SER A 280 -1.06 -0.66 22.81
N LEU A 281 -0.96 -0.27 24.07
CA LEU A 281 -1.86 0.68 24.72
C LEU A 281 -1.07 1.94 25.08
N VAL A 282 -1.67 3.11 24.88
CA VAL A 282 -1.07 4.41 25.23
C VAL A 282 -1.69 4.88 26.55
N ASP A 283 -1.77 3.95 27.50
CA ASP A 283 -2.24 4.16 28.86
C ASP A 283 -1.13 4.82 29.72
N THR A 284 -1.34 4.89 31.04
CA THR A 284 -0.40 5.52 31.98
C THR A 284 0.99 4.86 31.96
N ASP A 285 1.10 3.61 31.53
CA ASP A 285 2.31 2.79 31.59
C ASP A 285 2.82 2.37 30.20
N MET A 286 2.16 2.86 29.14
CA MET A 286 2.58 2.66 27.76
C MET A 286 2.67 1.17 27.41
N THR A 287 1.66 0.42 27.83
CA THR A 287 1.66 -1.05 28.00
C THR A 287 1.69 -1.83 26.67
N ARG A 288 2.63 -2.79 26.56
CA ARG A 288 2.64 -3.83 25.52
C ARG A 288 1.83 -5.04 26.02
N VAL A 289 0.93 -5.58 25.18
CA VAL A 289 -0.03 -6.61 25.61
C VAL A 289 0.04 -7.87 24.76
N TYR A 290 0.25 -9.02 25.41
CA TYR A 290 0.34 -10.35 24.80
C TYR A 290 -0.69 -11.33 25.38
N TYR A 291 -0.88 -12.45 24.68
CA TYR A 291 -1.63 -13.60 25.19
C TYR A 291 -0.70 -14.81 25.38
N ASN A 292 -0.55 -15.26 26.63
CA ASN A 292 0.21 -16.46 26.97
C ASN A 292 -0.67 -17.69 26.75
N THR A 293 -0.42 -18.43 25.66
CA THR A 293 -1.15 -19.64 25.29
C THR A 293 -0.89 -20.82 26.23
N ALA A 294 0.22 -20.84 26.97
CA ALA A 294 0.52 -21.89 27.94
C ALA A 294 -0.34 -21.76 29.21
N SER A 295 -0.48 -20.54 29.75
CA SER A 295 -1.30 -20.26 30.94
C SER A 295 -2.74 -19.82 30.61
N GLN A 296 -3.02 -19.57 29.33
CA GLN A 296 -4.30 -19.13 28.77
C GLN A 296 -4.75 -17.74 29.25
N LYS A 297 -3.82 -16.85 29.57
CA LYS A 297 -4.03 -15.53 30.18
C LYS A 297 -3.41 -14.38 29.37
N MET A 298 -3.83 -13.16 29.69
CA MET A 298 -3.15 -11.93 29.26
C MET A 298 -1.80 -11.77 29.97
N VAL A 299 -0.84 -11.13 29.28
CA VAL A 299 0.41 -10.65 29.86
C VAL A 299 0.56 -9.17 29.49
N TYR A 300 0.78 -8.34 30.50
CA TYR A 300 0.92 -6.89 30.40
C TYR A 300 2.38 -6.54 30.70
N ILE A 301 3.00 -5.74 29.82
CA ILE A 301 4.41 -5.37 29.92
C ILE A 301 4.49 -3.84 29.96
N SER A 302 4.85 -3.32 31.12
CA SER A 302 5.04 -1.90 31.42
C SER A 302 6.15 -1.32 30.56
N GLY A 303 5.83 -0.30 29.77
CA GLY A 303 6.83 0.48 29.06
C GLY A 303 7.64 1.37 30.00
N VAL A 304 7.04 1.90 31.07
CA VAL A 304 7.70 2.89 31.95
C VAL A 304 8.70 2.24 32.92
N LEU A 305 8.39 1.04 33.44
CA LEU A 305 9.20 0.33 34.45
C LEU A 305 9.78 -1.01 33.97
N GLY A 306 9.38 -1.54 32.81
CA GLY A 306 9.76 -2.89 32.35
C GLY A 306 9.10 -4.03 33.14
N MET A 307 8.16 -3.72 34.04
CA MET A 307 7.42 -4.71 34.81
C MET A 307 6.57 -5.60 33.92
N VAL A 308 6.72 -6.93 34.06
CA VAL A 308 5.90 -7.93 33.39
C VAL A 308 4.89 -8.49 34.39
N THR A 309 3.60 -8.35 34.08
CA THR A 309 2.50 -8.90 34.88
C THR A 309 1.74 -9.94 34.06
N GLU A 310 1.66 -11.17 34.55
CA GLU A 310 0.68 -12.13 34.04
C GLU A 310 -0.67 -11.91 34.73
N GLY A 311 -1.72 -11.75 33.92
CA GLY A 311 -3.10 -11.56 34.37
C GLY A 311 -3.65 -12.70 35.23
N THR A 312 -4.75 -12.43 35.92
CA THR A 312 -5.45 -13.38 36.77
C THR A 312 -6.45 -14.23 35.97
N LYS A 313 -7.03 -13.68 34.89
CA LYS A 313 -8.09 -14.30 34.12
C LYS A 313 -7.58 -15.32 33.09
N ALA A 314 -7.71 -16.61 33.41
CA ALA A 314 -7.61 -17.67 32.40
C ALA A 314 -8.85 -17.65 31.48
N CYS A 315 -8.63 -17.39 30.19
CA CYS A 315 -9.67 -17.29 29.16
C CYS A 315 -10.05 -18.65 28.56
N ASN A 316 -9.11 -19.61 28.52
CA ASN A 316 -9.30 -20.97 28.02
C ASN A 316 -9.76 -21.04 26.55
N VAL A 317 -9.13 -20.24 25.68
CA VAL A 317 -9.43 -20.12 24.24
C VAL A 317 -8.15 -20.18 23.40
N GLU A 318 -8.27 -20.72 22.18
CA GLU A 318 -7.31 -20.44 21.12
C GLU A 318 -7.54 -19.00 20.64
N PRO A 319 -6.53 -18.11 20.70
CA PRO A 319 -6.71 -16.70 20.36
C PRO A 319 -6.93 -16.54 18.86
N MET A 320 -7.94 -15.74 18.48
CA MET A 320 -8.21 -15.39 17.08
C MET A 320 -7.69 -14.00 16.74
N ASN A 321 -7.88 -13.03 17.65
CA ASN A 321 -7.38 -11.67 17.49
C ASN A 321 -7.23 -10.97 18.84
N LEU A 322 -6.30 -10.02 18.91
CA LEU A 322 -6.06 -9.17 20.07
C LEU A 322 -6.07 -7.71 19.61
N ILE A 323 -7.02 -6.93 20.11
CA ILE A 323 -7.46 -5.67 19.49
C ILE A 323 -7.42 -4.55 20.54
N PRO A 324 -6.71 -3.43 20.31
CA PRO A 324 -6.81 -2.25 21.17
C PRO A 324 -8.19 -1.59 20.99
N CYS A 325 -8.82 -1.14 22.07
CA CYS A 325 -10.15 -0.54 22.04
C CYS A 325 -10.30 0.62 23.03
N ASP A 326 -11.48 1.26 23.00
CA ASP A 326 -11.84 2.39 23.86
C ASP A 326 -10.84 3.56 23.77
N GLY A 327 -10.41 3.85 22.54
CA GLY A 327 -9.45 4.89 22.28
C GLY A 327 -10.04 6.29 22.43
N ILE A 328 -9.31 7.14 23.14
CA ILE A 328 -9.64 8.55 23.33
C ILE A 328 -8.71 9.43 22.49
N TYR A 329 -9.20 10.58 22.04
CA TYR A 329 -8.35 11.63 21.50
C TYR A 329 -8.04 12.63 22.62
N ARG A 330 -6.74 12.89 22.86
CA ARG A 330 -6.28 13.86 23.88
C ARG A 330 -6.64 15.30 23.51
N ASP A 331 -6.43 16.17 24.50
CA ASP A 331 -6.75 17.60 24.58
C ASP A 331 -6.82 18.35 23.23
N GLU A 332 -8.06 18.61 22.78
CA GLU A 332 -8.31 19.35 21.54
C GLU A 332 -8.06 20.86 21.64
N GLU A 333 -7.92 21.43 22.84
CA GLU A 333 -7.61 22.85 23.05
C GLU A 333 -6.10 23.10 23.23
N GLY A 334 -5.39 22.12 23.80
CA GLY A 334 -3.93 22.14 23.99
C GLY A 334 -3.10 21.74 22.76
N GLY A 335 -3.74 21.22 21.71
CA GLY A 335 -3.07 20.75 20.48
C GLY A 335 -2.44 19.35 20.59
N ASP A 336 -2.58 18.68 21.74
CA ASP A 336 -2.18 17.29 21.95
C ASP A 336 -3.31 16.36 21.52
N HIS A 337 -3.48 16.17 20.22
CA HIS A 337 -4.61 15.42 19.66
C HIS A 337 -4.37 13.90 19.54
N ARG A 338 -3.47 13.33 20.36
CA ARG A 338 -3.08 11.89 20.32
C ARG A 338 -4.27 10.94 20.43
N TYR A 339 -4.24 9.87 19.65
CA TYR A 339 -5.05 8.68 19.89
C TYR A 339 -4.43 7.81 20.99
N GLU A 340 -5.19 7.54 22.05
CA GLU A 340 -4.78 6.70 23.18
C GLU A 340 -5.76 5.54 23.40
N PRO A 341 -5.49 4.32 22.89
CA PRO A 341 -6.26 3.13 23.23
C PRO A 341 -5.96 2.71 24.67
N MET A 342 -7.03 2.57 25.48
CA MET A 342 -6.94 2.36 26.92
C MET A 342 -7.15 0.90 27.34
N ASN A 343 -7.91 0.14 26.54
CA ASN A 343 -8.36 -1.22 26.87
C ASN A 343 -8.04 -2.19 25.73
N VAL A 344 -8.21 -3.49 25.99
CA VAL A 344 -7.95 -4.55 25.01
C VAL A 344 -9.10 -5.54 24.92
N ILE A 345 -9.44 -5.94 23.70
CA ILE A 345 -10.36 -7.04 23.38
C ILE A 345 -9.57 -8.25 22.89
N LEU A 346 -9.75 -9.38 23.57
CA LEU A 346 -9.37 -10.71 23.09
C LEU A 346 -10.61 -11.40 22.50
N VAL A 347 -10.54 -11.77 21.23
CA VAL A 347 -11.49 -12.71 20.61
C VAL A 347 -10.81 -14.06 20.51
N GLY A 348 -11.47 -15.13 20.96
CA GLY A 348 -10.92 -16.48 20.90
C GLY A 348 -11.98 -17.57 20.75
N LYS A 349 -11.55 -18.76 20.35
CA LYS A 349 -12.40 -19.93 20.06
C LYS A 349 -12.08 -21.13 20.95
N GLN A 350 -13.03 -22.03 21.09
CA GLN A 350 -12.84 -23.35 21.70
C GLN A 350 -13.58 -24.40 20.87
N GLY A 351 -12.90 -24.95 19.86
CA GLY A 351 -13.56 -25.75 18.83
C GLY A 351 -14.48 -24.89 17.98
N SER A 352 -15.80 -25.12 18.07
CA SER A 352 -16.82 -24.34 17.35
C SER A 352 -17.45 -23.19 18.14
N SER A 353 -17.16 -23.07 19.44
CA SER A 353 -17.60 -21.92 20.25
C SER A 353 -16.60 -20.77 20.16
N THR A 354 -17.09 -19.55 20.41
CA THR A 354 -16.28 -18.32 20.38
C THR A 354 -16.67 -17.39 21.52
N LYS A 355 -15.69 -16.72 22.12
CA LYS A 355 -15.87 -15.75 23.19
C LYS A 355 -15.17 -14.43 22.89
N ILE A 356 -15.74 -13.38 23.48
CA ILE A 356 -15.17 -12.04 23.54
C ILE A 356 -14.82 -11.76 25.00
N TYR A 357 -13.60 -11.31 25.24
CA TYR A 357 -13.15 -10.77 26.51
C TYR A 357 -12.68 -9.33 26.30
N ARG A 358 -13.08 -8.39 27.15
CA ARG A 358 -12.60 -6.99 27.18
C ARG A 358 -11.97 -6.73 28.54
N PHE A 359 -10.76 -6.15 28.54
CA PHE A 359 -9.98 -5.92 29.74
C PHE A 359 -9.54 -4.46 29.87
N THR A 360 -9.58 -3.96 31.11
CA THR A 360 -8.63 -2.94 31.57
C THR A 360 -7.31 -3.64 31.87
N PRO A 361 -6.15 -3.19 31.34
CA PRO A 361 -4.87 -3.80 31.65
C PRO A 361 -4.46 -3.57 33.11
N GLU A 362 -3.60 -4.46 33.64
CA GLU A 362 -2.84 -4.13 34.84
C GLU A 362 -1.67 -3.19 34.46
N ASN A 363 -1.54 -2.09 35.20
CA ASN A 363 -0.49 -1.09 35.03
C ASN A 363 -0.16 -0.40 36.37
N LEU A 364 0.71 0.62 36.37
CA LEU A 364 1.11 1.37 37.58
C LEU A 364 -0.04 1.92 38.46
N THR A 365 -1.24 2.05 37.90
CA THR A 365 -2.41 2.70 38.52
C THR A 365 -3.67 1.85 38.57
N THR A 366 -3.74 0.77 37.79
CA THR A 366 -4.92 -0.13 37.68
C THR A 366 -4.50 -1.59 37.84
N THR A 367 -5.33 -2.41 38.47
CA THR A 367 -5.24 -3.87 38.40
C THR A 367 -5.99 -4.37 37.16
N GLU A 368 -5.70 -5.59 36.70
CA GLU A 368 -6.51 -6.25 35.65
C GLU A 368 -8.01 -6.24 36.03
N GLU A 369 -8.86 -5.79 35.12
CA GLU A 369 -10.32 -5.85 35.26
C GLU A 369 -10.97 -6.45 34.02
N VAL A 370 -11.88 -7.41 34.19
CA VAL A 370 -12.68 -7.98 33.10
C VAL A 370 -13.95 -7.14 32.90
N LEU A 371 -13.89 -6.20 31.97
CA LEU A 371 -15.01 -5.31 31.61
C LEU A 371 -16.13 -6.05 30.87
N THR A 372 -15.80 -7.10 30.11
CA THR A 372 -16.77 -7.91 29.38
C THR A 372 -16.28 -9.35 29.25
N GLU A 373 -17.13 -10.33 29.54
CA GLU A 373 -17.01 -11.71 29.05
C GLU A 373 -18.34 -12.08 28.39
N GLN A 374 -18.32 -12.29 27.07
CA GLN A 374 -19.52 -12.57 26.29
C GLN A 374 -19.32 -13.83 25.44
N ASP A 375 -20.32 -14.72 25.47
CA ASP A 375 -20.43 -15.81 24.51
C ASP A 375 -20.89 -15.24 23.16
N ALA A 376 -20.07 -15.43 22.14
CA ALA A 376 -20.32 -14.97 20.78
C ALA A 376 -20.64 -16.12 19.82
N THR A 377 -20.78 -17.35 20.33
CA THR A 377 -20.95 -18.57 19.53
C THR A 377 -22.12 -18.46 18.53
N GLY A 378 -21.82 -18.60 17.24
CA GLY A 378 -22.79 -18.49 16.15
C GLY A 378 -23.00 -17.06 15.62
N ASN A 379 -22.58 -16.04 16.38
CA ASN A 379 -22.42 -14.69 15.86
C ASN A 379 -21.02 -14.53 15.27
N ILE A 380 -19.99 -14.77 16.07
CA ILE A 380 -18.61 -14.92 15.61
C ILE A 380 -18.37 -16.40 15.31
N LEU A 381 -17.65 -16.68 14.23
CA LEU A 381 -17.24 -18.02 13.82
C LEU A 381 -15.72 -18.17 14.01
N PRO A 382 -15.19 -19.40 14.19
CA PRO A 382 -13.75 -19.66 14.25
C PRO A 382 -12.88 -19.11 13.10
N THR A 383 -13.48 -18.72 11.99
CA THR A 383 -12.83 -18.14 10.79
C THR A 383 -13.11 -16.64 10.61
N SER A 384 -13.93 -16.03 11.47
CA SER A 384 -14.28 -14.61 11.37
C SER A 384 -13.08 -13.70 11.54
N ALA A 385 -12.84 -12.82 10.56
CA ALA A 385 -12.09 -11.60 10.79
C ALA A 385 -12.85 -10.67 11.75
N THR A 386 -12.13 -10.00 12.65
CA THR A 386 -12.66 -9.08 13.66
C THR A 386 -11.81 -7.83 13.78
N THR A 387 -12.40 -6.68 14.14
CA THR A 387 -11.68 -5.46 14.52
C THR A 387 -12.58 -4.54 15.36
N ALA A 388 -12.03 -3.67 16.19
CA ALA A 388 -12.79 -2.67 16.93
C ALA A 388 -12.72 -1.32 16.22
N ASN A 389 -13.79 -0.52 16.32
CA ASN A 389 -13.68 0.89 15.95
C ASN A 389 -12.70 1.59 16.92
N PRO A 390 -11.88 2.57 16.46
CA PRO A 390 -10.89 3.20 17.33
C PRO A 390 -11.50 3.87 18.58
N ALA A 391 -12.67 4.52 18.46
CA ALA A 391 -13.28 5.27 19.57
C ALA A 391 -14.76 4.94 19.86
N LYS A 392 -15.51 4.37 18.90
CA LYS A 392 -16.91 3.94 19.12
C LYS A 392 -16.91 2.54 19.80
N PRO A 393 -17.81 2.21 20.74
CA PRO A 393 -17.79 0.95 21.50
C PRO A 393 -18.31 -0.27 20.68
N ILE A 394 -17.76 -0.46 19.48
CA ILE A 394 -18.26 -1.38 18.46
C ILE A 394 -17.14 -2.32 17.99
N LEU A 395 -17.33 -3.62 18.17
CA LEU A 395 -16.56 -4.68 17.52
C LEU A 395 -17.24 -5.07 16.20
N TYR A 396 -16.54 -4.91 15.10
CA TYR A 396 -16.92 -5.42 13.78
C TYR A 396 -16.43 -6.86 13.63
N TYR A 397 -17.27 -7.73 13.07
CA TYR A 397 -16.93 -9.13 12.82
C TYR A 397 -17.63 -9.67 11.58
N SER A 398 -17.00 -10.64 10.92
CA SER A 398 -17.50 -11.21 9.66
C SER A 398 -18.16 -12.58 9.82
N LYS A 399 -19.05 -12.94 8.89
CA LYS A 399 -19.58 -14.29 8.66
C LYS A 399 -19.59 -14.53 7.14
N GLY A 400 -18.54 -15.14 6.60
CA GLY A 400 -18.34 -15.21 5.15
C GLY A 400 -18.09 -13.82 4.57
N GLY A 401 -18.91 -13.40 3.60
CA GLY A 401 -18.86 -12.08 2.96
C GLY A 401 -19.62 -10.98 3.71
N ASP A 402 -20.38 -11.34 4.76
CA ASP A 402 -21.16 -10.40 5.55
C ASP A 402 -20.37 -9.89 6.76
N ILE A 403 -20.56 -8.62 7.11
CA ILE A 403 -19.96 -7.96 8.28
C ILE A 403 -21.08 -7.43 9.17
N TYR A 404 -21.00 -7.79 10.44
CA TYR A 404 -21.93 -7.45 11.51
C TYR A 404 -21.20 -6.64 12.58
N ARG A 405 -21.96 -6.11 13.53
CA ARG A 405 -21.44 -5.33 14.68
C ARG A 405 -21.89 -5.94 15.99
N PHE A 406 -21.04 -5.79 17.00
CA PHE A 406 -21.33 -6.05 18.39
C PHE A 406 -21.02 -4.78 19.19
N ASN A 407 -22.06 -4.15 19.74
CA ASN A 407 -21.90 -3.06 20.70
C ASN A 407 -21.58 -3.68 22.06
N TYR A 408 -20.35 -3.52 22.52
CA TYR A 408 -19.87 -4.18 23.74
C TYR A 408 -20.26 -3.44 25.03
N ASP A 409 -20.66 -2.17 24.96
CA ASP A 409 -21.24 -1.45 26.11
C ASP A 409 -22.74 -1.76 26.26
N GLY A 410 -23.46 -1.92 25.15
CA GLY A 410 -24.86 -2.36 25.13
C GLY A 410 -25.06 -3.88 25.25
N ASN A 411 -23.97 -4.65 25.15
CA ASN A 411 -23.94 -6.10 24.99
C ASN A 411 -24.95 -6.63 23.95
N ASN A 412 -24.98 -6.01 22.76
CA ASN A 412 -25.91 -6.35 21.69
C ASN A 412 -25.20 -6.66 20.37
N PHE A 413 -25.56 -7.78 19.74
CA PHE A 413 -25.15 -8.14 18.39
C PHE A 413 -26.19 -7.65 17.38
N ASP A 414 -25.76 -7.18 16.22
CA ASP A 414 -26.64 -6.92 15.08
C ASP A 414 -27.23 -8.24 14.57
N THR A 415 -28.54 -8.24 14.29
CA THR A 415 -29.26 -9.43 13.79
C THR A 415 -29.18 -9.58 12.27
N GLU A 416 -28.96 -8.47 11.56
CA GLU A 416 -28.80 -8.38 10.11
C GLU A 416 -27.40 -7.86 9.76
N PRO A 417 -26.83 -8.19 8.59
CA PRO A 417 -25.52 -7.69 8.19
C PRO A 417 -25.55 -6.16 7.98
N TYR A 418 -24.52 -5.48 8.47
CA TYR A 418 -24.33 -4.03 8.29
C TYR A 418 -23.65 -3.72 6.95
N ILE A 419 -22.72 -4.58 6.52
CA ILE A 419 -22.16 -4.61 5.16
C ILE A 419 -22.30 -6.05 4.64
N SER A 420 -22.64 -6.20 3.36
CA SER A 420 -22.58 -7.48 2.65
C SER A 420 -21.75 -7.32 1.38
N LEU A 421 -20.74 -8.17 1.22
CA LEU A 421 -19.90 -8.22 0.02
C LEU A 421 -20.43 -9.22 -1.02
N GLY A 422 -21.31 -10.14 -0.61
CA GLY A 422 -21.83 -11.24 -1.42
C GLY A 422 -21.36 -12.63 -0.96
N ASP A 423 -22.18 -13.66 -1.26
CA ASP A 423 -22.00 -15.04 -0.79
C ASP A 423 -20.69 -15.72 -1.22
N ASN A 424 -20.05 -15.22 -2.28
CA ASN A 424 -18.79 -15.75 -2.79
C ASN A 424 -17.56 -15.24 -2.04
N PHE A 425 -17.67 -14.24 -1.17
CA PHE A 425 -16.52 -13.71 -0.43
C PHE A 425 -16.34 -14.37 0.94
N GLU A 426 -15.09 -14.49 1.37
CA GLU A 426 -14.73 -14.79 2.76
C GLU A 426 -13.84 -13.67 3.29
N VAL A 427 -14.34 -12.84 4.20
CA VAL A 427 -13.57 -11.73 4.78
C VAL A 427 -12.43 -12.26 5.66
N LYS A 428 -11.22 -11.80 5.40
CA LYS A 428 -10.00 -12.23 6.10
C LYS A 428 -9.39 -11.17 7.01
N GLN A 429 -9.54 -9.89 6.71
CA GLN A 429 -9.05 -8.78 7.54
C GLN A 429 -10.04 -7.61 7.52
N LEU A 430 -10.19 -6.96 8.68
CA LEU A 430 -10.92 -5.71 8.90
C LEU A 430 -9.98 -4.73 9.59
N VAL A 431 -9.84 -3.51 9.06
CA VAL A 431 -8.83 -2.53 9.51
C VAL A 431 -9.41 -1.13 9.54
N PHE A 432 -9.03 -0.36 10.56
CA PHE A 432 -9.27 1.07 10.67
C PHE A 432 -7.96 1.85 10.55
N ASN A 433 -8.05 3.13 10.17
CA ASN A 433 -7.07 4.13 10.58
C ASN A 433 -7.43 4.57 12.00
N PRO A 434 -6.52 4.55 13.00
CA PRO A 434 -6.82 5.00 14.37
C PRO A 434 -7.41 6.42 14.48
N TYR A 435 -7.16 7.28 13.49
CA TYR A 435 -7.64 8.67 13.44
C TYR A 435 -8.88 8.88 12.55
N ASP A 436 -9.40 7.83 11.92
CA ASP A 436 -10.63 7.88 11.14
C ASP A 436 -11.60 6.77 11.54
N VAL A 437 -12.50 7.12 12.45
CA VAL A 437 -13.56 6.23 12.99
C VAL A 437 -14.72 5.98 12.02
N ASP A 438 -14.67 6.59 10.84
CA ASP A 438 -15.75 6.57 9.85
C ASP A 438 -15.39 5.80 8.57
N THR A 439 -14.15 5.33 8.39
CA THR A 439 -13.76 4.53 7.21
C THR A 439 -13.29 3.13 7.62
N LEU A 440 -13.96 2.10 7.10
CA LEU A 440 -13.59 0.69 7.30
C LEU A 440 -12.91 0.14 6.04
N TYR A 441 -11.72 -0.44 6.22
CA TYR A 441 -10.97 -1.12 5.17
C TYR A 441 -11.06 -2.63 5.32
N ILE A 442 -11.34 -3.34 4.23
CA ILE A 442 -11.66 -4.76 4.23
C ILE A 442 -10.81 -5.49 3.19
N ALA A 443 -10.22 -6.63 3.57
CA ALA A 443 -9.67 -7.60 2.63
C ALA A 443 -10.43 -8.91 2.74
N ALA A 444 -10.89 -9.43 1.61
CA ALA A 444 -11.62 -10.69 1.51
C ALA A 444 -11.05 -11.55 0.37
N GLU A 445 -11.31 -12.85 0.41
CA GLU A 445 -10.98 -13.77 -0.67
C GLU A 445 -12.24 -14.15 -1.46
N ASP A 446 -12.20 -14.05 -2.78
CA ASP A 446 -13.25 -14.60 -3.65
C ASP A 446 -13.11 -16.13 -3.73
N THR A 447 -14.06 -16.83 -3.13
CA THR A 447 -14.12 -18.29 -3.10
C THR A 447 -14.60 -18.90 -4.43
N ALA A 448 -15.13 -18.08 -5.35
CA ALA A 448 -15.46 -18.49 -6.71
C ALA A 448 -14.28 -18.34 -7.70
N GLU A 449 -13.22 -17.63 -7.33
CA GLU A 449 -11.99 -17.55 -8.13
C GLU A 449 -11.20 -18.87 -8.06
N THR A 450 -10.72 -19.30 -9.22
CA THR A 450 -10.00 -20.57 -9.42
C THR A 450 -8.50 -20.37 -9.67
N GLY A 451 -8.09 -19.16 -10.03
CA GLY A 451 -6.69 -18.74 -10.09
C GLY A 451 -6.13 -18.33 -8.71
N GLU A 452 -4.83 -18.04 -8.68
CA GLU A 452 -4.15 -17.71 -7.42
C GLU A 452 -4.48 -16.30 -6.89
N MET A 453 -4.85 -15.37 -7.77
CA MET A 453 -5.17 -13.97 -7.46
C MET A 453 -6.62 -13.81 -7.00
N LYS A 454 -6.92 -14.29 -5.79
CA LYS A 454 -8.28 -14.32 -5.19
C LYS A 454 -8.59 -13.21 -4.20
N ALA A 455 -7.60 -12.44 -3.71
CA ALA A 455 -7.89 -11.34 -2.80
C ALA A 455 -8.64 -10.19 -3.51
N SER A 456 -9.55 -9.57 -2.78
CA SER A 456 -10.24 -8.33 -3.12
C SER A 456 -10.13 -7.34 -1.96
N LEU A 457 -10.08 -6.05 -2.29
CA LEU A 457 -10.09 -4.94 -1.34
C LEU A 457 -11.41 -4.20 -1.45
N PHE A 458 -11.98 -3.82 -0.30
CA PHE A 458 -13.17 -2.98 -0.23
C PHE A 458 -12.96 -1.86 0.79
N ILE A 459 -13.57 -0.71 0.53
CA ILE A 459 -13.49 0.48 1.38
C ILE A 459 -14.90 1.02 1.55
N TYR A 460 -15.32 1.22 2.80
CA TYR A 460 -16.66 1.70 3.14
C TYR A 460 -16.60 2.93 4.06
N ASP A 461 -17.45 3.91 3.77
CA ASP A 461 -17.85 4.93 4.75
C ASP A 461 -18.89 4.28 5.68
N ILE A 462 -18.65 4.41 6.99
CA ILE A 462 -19.46 3.88 8.09
C ILE A 462 -19.80 4.99 9.11
N SER A 463 -19.83 6.25 8.66
CA SER A 463 -20.23 7.41 9.48
C SER A 463 -21.69 7.33 9.94
N ASP A 464 -22.57 6.74 9.14
CA ASP A 464 -23.94 6.43 9.52
C ASP A 464 -24.05 5.08 10.24
N ASN A 465 -24.65 5.07 11.43
CA ASN A 465 -24.90 3.83 12.17
C ASN A 465 -26.00 2.95 11.52
N SER A 466 -26.81 3.48 10.59
CA SER A 466 -27.90 2.73 9.94
C SER A 466 -27.52 2.07 8.61
N SER A 467 -26.51 2.59 7.91
CA SER A 467 -26.07 2.11 6.60
C SER A 467 -24.58 2.38 6.37
N ALA A 468 -23.96 1.62 5.46
CA ALA A 468 -22.57 1.83 5.04
C ALA A 468 -22.52 2.07 3.53
N GLU A 469 -21.73 3.05 3.09
CA GLU A 469 -21.56 3.40 1.68
C GLU A 469 -20.25 2.82 1.14
N LYS A 470 -20.33 2.03 0.06
CA LYS A 470 -19.14 1.47 -0.60
C LYS A 470 -18.43 2.55 -1.41
N LEU A 471 -17.27 3.00 -0.92
CA LEU A 471 -16.42 4.00 -1.58
C LEU A 471 -15.58 3.41 -2.70
N PHE A 472 -15.16 2.15 -2.55
CA PHE A 472 -14.27 1.47 -3.51
C PHE A 472 -14.37 -0.05 -3.37
N GLU A 473 -14.20 -0.75 -4.50
CA GLU A 473 -13.87 -2.17 -4.55
C GLU A 473 -12.86 -2.44 -5.67
N ASP A 474 -11.99 -3.43 -5.46
CA ASP A 474 -11.09 -3.93 -6.49
C ASP A 474 -10.80 -5.41 -6.25
N HIS A 475 -10.67 -6.16 -7.34
CA HIS A 475 -10.64 -7.62 -7.34
C HIS A 475 -9.34 -8.15 -7.95
N LYS A 476 -8.91 -9.35 -7.53
CA LYS A 476 -7.65 -9.97 -7.97
C LYS A 476 -6.43 -9.12 -7.63
N VAL A 477 -6.49 -8.44 -6.49
CA VAL A 477 -5.46 -7.53 -6.00
C VAL A 477 -4.38 -8.23 -5.16
N GLY A 478 -4.49 -9.53 -4.93
CA GLY A 478 -3.49 -10.34 -4.22
C GLY A 478 -3.89 -11.82 -4.14
N GLY A 479 -3.09 -12.61 -3.43
CA GLY A 479 -3.31 -14.05 -3.25
C GLY A 479 -4.20 -14.42 -2.06
N THR A 480 -3.80 -15.43 -1.29
CA THR A 480 -4.34 -15.70 0.07
C THR A 480 -3.97 -14.55 0.99
N VAL A 481 -4.93 -13.95 1.68
CA VAL A 481 -4.73 -12.75 2.52
C VAL A 481 -4.01 -13.14 3.81
N ARG A 482 -2.88 -12.49 4.09
CA ARG A 482 -2.14 -12.65 5.36
C ARG A 482 -2.36 -11.48 6.32
N ARG A 483 -2.17 -10.25 5.84
CA ARG A 483 -2.27 -9.04 6.67
C ARG A 483 -2.67 -7.85 5.81
N LEU A 484 -3.66 -7.08 6.27
CA LEU A 484 -3.98 -5.75 5.77
C LEU A 484 -3.52 -4.75 6.85
N ILE A 485 -2.91 -3.63 6.44
CA ILE A 485 -2.71 -2.47 7.32
C ILE A 485 -3.06 -1.18 6.57
N TYR A 486 -3.50 -0.18 7.33
CA TYR A 486 -3.49 1.21 6.88
C TYR A 486 -2.04 1.73 6.93
N LYS A 487 -1.56 2.32 5.83
CA LYS A 487 -0.27 3.01 5.74
C LYS A 487 -0.53 4.50 5.59
N GLY A 488 -0.23 5.25 6.63
CA GLY A 488 -0.36 6.70 6.63
C GLY A 488 0.87 7.45 6.11
N ASN A 489 0.83 8.76 6.35
CA ASN A 489 1.93 9.70 6.11
C ASN A 489 2.40 10.44 7.39
N GLY A 490 1.77 10.16 8.54
CA GLY A 490 2.10 10.76 9.85
C GLY A 490 1.34 12.06 10.14
N LYS A 491 0.41 12.48 9.27
CA LYS A 491 -0.39 13.72 9.38
C LYS A 491 -1.87 13.46 9.61
N GLU A 492 -2.26 12.20 9.80
CA GLU A 492 -3.66 11.77 10.01
C GLU A 492 -4.39 12.56 11.10
N ASN A 493 -3.64 12.99 12.10
CA ASN A 493 -4.13 13.78 13.21
C ASN A 493 -4.53 15.22 12.80
N ASP A 494 -3.65 15.92 12.06
CA ASP A 494 -3.95 17.24 11.51
C ASP A 494 -5.18 17.18 10.57
N GLU A 495 -5.28 16.11 9.78
CA GLU A 495 -6.43 15.84 8.90
C GLU A 495 -7.74 15.66 9.71
N ARG A 496 -7.70 14.89 10.82
CA ARG A 496 -8.85 14.71 11.73
C ARG A 496 -9.32 16.06 12.29
N VAL A 497 -8.39 16.88 12.79
CA VAL A 497 -8.68 18.19 13.38
C VAL A 497 -9.25 19.16 12.33
N ALA A 498 -8.72 19.15 11.11
CA ALA A 498 -9.26 19.92 10.00
C ALA A 498 -10.70 19.48 9.61
N LYS A 499 -10.98 18.15 9.60
CA LYS A 499 -12.33 17.58 9.36
C LYS A 499 -13.31 18.09 10.42
N SER A 500 -12.97 17.99 11.71
CA SER A 500 -13.80 18.47 12.83
C SER A 500 -14.11 19.96 12.76
N ASN A 501 -13.10 20.80 12.53
CA ASN A 501 -13.27 22.25 12.41
C ASN A 501 -14.14 22.65 11.20
N SER A 502 -14.01 21.94 10.08
CA SER A 502 -14.86 22.13 8.90
C SER A 502 -16.34 21.85 9.21
N ILE A 503 -16.64 20.77 9.94
CA ILE A 503 -18.00 20.42 10.36
C ILE A 503 -18.58 21.49 11.29
N LEU A 504 -17.85 21.89 12.33
CA LEU A 504 -18.27 22.97 13.26
C LEU A 504 -18.60 24.27 12.51
N SER A 505 -17.78 24.65 11.51
CA SER A 505 -18.01 25.87 10.72
C SER A 505 -19.29 25.84 9.88
N LYS A 506 -19.81 24.66 9.54
CA LYS A 506 -21.08 24.47 8.81
C LYS A 506 -22.32 24.61 9.69
N PHE A 507 -22.19 24.42 11.01
CA PHE A 507 -23.29 24.56 11.98
C PHE A 507 -23.40 25.97 12.60
N ILE A 508 -22.41 26.84 12.36
CA ILE A 508 -22.35 28.22 12.90
C ILE A 508 -22.76 29.27 11.82
N ARG A 509 -23.28 28.82 10.67
CA ARG A 509 -23.88 29.64 9.61
C ARG A 509 -25.37 29.34 9.45
#